data_AF-X1DMA2-F1
#
_entry.id   AF-X1DMA2-F1
#
_cell.length_a   1.000
_cell.length_b   1.000
_cell.length_c   1.000
_cell.angle_alpha   90.00
_cell.angle_beta   90.00
_cell.angle_gamma   90.00
#
_symmetry.space_group_name_H-M   'P 1'
#
loop_
_entity.id
_entity.type
_entity.pdbx_description
1 polymer ?
#
loop_
_entity_poly.entity_id
_entity_poly.type
_entity_poly.pdbx_seq_one_letter_code
_entity_poly.pdbx_strand_id
1 'polypeptide(L)'
;SGSYTGTFTATGDLVAYSDERLKSNVKTLDGSKVYNMHGVLFDKDGKKGSGVIAQELEKVAPELIYNEGEYKAVAYGNITGYLIEAIKDLKEEIEELKNKIK
;
A
#
# COMPACT_ATOMS: atom_id res chain seq x y z
N SER A 1 -2.81 3.57 25.00
CA SER A 1 -3.04 2.82 23.76
C SER A 1 -4.38 2.12 23.87
N GLY A 2 -5.12 2.02 22.77
CA GLY A 2 -6.42 1.33 22.71
C GLY A 2 -6.80 1.06 21.26
N SER A 3 -7.75 0.14 21.06
CA SER A 3 -8.40 -0.06 19.78
C SER A 3 -9.56 0.92 19.64
N TYR A 4 -9.64 1.62 18.52
CA TYR A 4 -10.67 2.60 18.24
C TYR A 4 -11.39 2.20 16.95
N THR A 5 -12.72 2.38 16.89
CA THR A 5 -13.55 2.00 15.74
C THR A 5 -14.31 3.21 15.22
N GLY A 6 -14.33 3.40 13.89
CA GLY A 6 -15.13 4.43 13.23
C GLY A 6 -14.34 5.22 12.19
N THR A 7 -14.92 6.33 11.74
CA THR A 7 -14.24 7.28 10.87
C THR A 7 -13.37 8.20 11.72
N PHE A 8 -12.09 8.31 11.36
CA PHE A 8 -11.14 9.24 11.99
C PHE A 8 -10.92 10.45 11.09
N THR A 9 -11.17 11.64 11.62
CA THR A 9 -10.86 12.91 10.96
C THR A 9 -9.79 13.63 11.77
N ALA A 10 -8.64 13.91 11.16
CA ALA A 10 -7.57 14.71 11.76
C ALA A 10 -7.50 16.08 11.08
N THR A 11 -7.49 17.16 11.85
CA THR A 11 -7.30 18.53 11.34
C THR A 11 -5.81 18.92 11.21
N GLY A 12 -4.91 18.09 11.72
CA GLY A 12 -3.46 18.22 11.59
C GLY A 12 -2.84 16.97 10.96
N ASP A 13 -1.53 16.81 11.11
CA ASP A 13 -0.77 15.75 10.45
C ASP A 13 -1.05 14.35 11.03
N LEU A 14 -1.09 13.35 10.15
CA LEU A 14 -1.05 11.94 10.53
C LEU A 14 0.41 11.46 10.52
N VAL A 15 1.02 11.39 11.70
CA VAL A 15 2.42 10.97 11.88
C VAL A 15 2.47 9.63 12.64
N ALA A 16 3.22 8.67 12.09
CA ALA A 16 3.49 7.38 12.72
C ALA A 16 4.99 7.21 12.97
N TYR A 17 5.37 6.50 14.05
CA TYR A 17 6.76 6.18 14.32
C TYR A 17 7.33 5.29 13.19
N SER A 18 8.42 5.75 12.56
CA SER A 18 9.07 5.07 11.44
C SER A 18 10.61 5.07 11.56
N ASP A 19 11.12 5.37 12.76
CA ASP A 19 12.55 5.43 13.09
C ASP A 19 13.26 4.09 12.81
N GLU A 20 14.46 4.14 12.22
CA GLU A 20 15.24 2.95 11.88
C GLU A 20 15.58 2.09 13.10
N ARG A 21 15.76 2.70 14.28
CA ARG A 21 16.09 1.99 15.53
C ARG A 21 14.94 1.13 16.04
N LEU A 22 13.72 1.39 15.55
CA LEU A 22 12.53 0.60 15.84
C LEU A 22 12.31 -0.52 14.81
N LYS A 23 13.19 -0.66 13.82
CA LYS A 23 13.09 -1.63 12.73
C LYS A 23 14.26 -2.61 12.76
N SER A 24 14.00 -3.82 12.30
CA SER A 24 15.03 -4.85 12.07
C SER A 24 14.70 -5.59 10.78
N ASN A 25 15.70 -6.23 10.16
CA ASN A 25 15.56 -6.98 8.90
C ASN A 25 14.94 -6.16 7.75
N VAL A 26 15.34 -4.89 7.62
CA VAL A 26 14.85 -3.99 6.57
C VAL A 26 15.27 -4.53 5.20
N LYS A 27 14.29 -4.71 4.31
CA LYS A 27 14.48 -5.14 2.92
C LYS A 27 13.74 -4.18 1.99
N THR A 28 14.29 -3.95 0.81
CA THR A 28 13.62 -3.21 -0.26
C THR A 28 12.36 -3.98 -0.68
N LEU A 29 11.26 -3.26 -0.88
CA LEU A 29 10.02 -3.85 -1.39
C LEU A 29 10.15 -4.16 -2.87
N ASP A 30 9.45 -5.19 -3.31
CA ASP A 30 9.32 -5.49 -4.74
C ASP A 30 8.23 -4.58 -5.35
N GLY A 31 8.66 -3.53 -6.05
CA GLY A 31 7.79 -2.56 -6.70
C GLY A 31 6.86 -3.19 -7.73
N SER A 32 7.31 -4.26 -8.41
CA SER A 32 6.54 -4.93 -9.46
C SER A 32 5.21 -5.53 -8.98
N LYS A 33 5.08 -5.79 -7.67
CA LYS A 33 3.83 -6.27 -7.07
C LYS A 33 2.64 -5.36 -7.36
N VAL A 34 2.85 -4.04 -7.52
CA VAL A 34 1.75 -3.10 -7.81
C VAL A 34 1.03 -3.42 -9.11
N TYR A 35 1.71 -4.04 -10.08
CA TYR A 35 1.11 -4.42 -11.36
C TYR A 35 0.06 -5.52 -11.23
N ASN A 36 0.12 -6.29 -10.15
CA ASN A 36 -0.86 -7.33 -9.82
C ASN A 36 -1.91 -6.84 -8.81
N MET A 37 -1.80 -5.60 -8.32
CA MET A 37 -2.81 -5.02 -7.44
C MET A 37 -3.99 -4.50 -8.26
N HIS A 38 -5.20 -4.79 -7.78
CA HIS A 38 -6.43 -4.40 -8.47
C HIS A 38 -7.08 -3.20 -7.77
N GLY A 39 -7.03 -2.05 -8.44
CA GLY A 39 -7.80 -0.87 -8.05
C GLY A 39 -9.27 -1.05 -8.44
N VAL A 40 -10.17 -0.98 -7.46
CA VAL A 40 -11.61 -1.22 -7.64
C VAL A 40 -12.43 0.01 -7.31
N LEU A 41 -13.57 0.14 -7.99
CA LEU A 41 -14.70 0.94 -7.56
C LEU A 41 -15.72 0.00 -6.92
N PHE A 42 -16.30 0.41 -5.79
CA PHE A 42 -17.28 -0.40 -5.08
C PHE A 42 -18.35 0.48 -4.42
N ASP A 43 -19.49 -0.14 -4.11
CA ASP A 43 -20.52 0.45 -3.26
C ASP A 43 -20.47 -0.24 -1.90
N LYS A 44 -20.38 0.55 -0.83
CA LYS A 44 -20.44 0.08 0.56
C LYS A 44 -21.41 0.96 1.34
N ASP A 45 -22.39 0.34 2.00
CA ASP A 45 -23.41 1.03 2.80
C ASP A 45 -24.11 2.16 2.04
N GLY A 46 -24.41 1.93 0.75
CA GLY A 46 -25.06 2.90 -0.13
C GLY A 46 -24.17 4.06 -0.60
N LYS A 47 -22.85 4.00 -0.36
CA LYS A 47 -21.88 5.00 -0.80
C LYS A 47 -20.88 4.41 -1.76
N LYS A 48 -20.61 5.13 -2.85
CA LYS A 48 -19.50 4.84 -3.76
C LYS A 48 -18.17 5.09 -3.07
N GLY A 49 -17.25 4.14 -3.21
CA GLY A 49 -15.87 4.21 -2.76
C GLY A 49 -14.93 3.65 -3.81
N SER A 50 -13.64 3.89 -3.60
CA SER A 50 -12.56 3.29 -4.37
C SER A 50 -11.51 2.72 -3.44
N GLY A 51 -10.77 1.72 -3.89
CA GLY A 51 -9.74 1.08 -3.09
C GLY A 51 -9.29 -0.24 -3.69
N VAL A 52 -9.10 -1.22 -2.82
CA VAL A 52 -8.64 -2.57 -3.16
C VAL A 52 -9.49 -3.62 -2.45
N ILE A 53 -9.53 -4.84 -2.99
CA ILE A 53 -10.14 -5.99 -2.30
C ILE A 53 -9.06 -6.68 -1.47
N ALA A 54 -9.26 -6.75 -0.15
CA ALA A 54 -8.26 -7.28 0.79
C ALA A 54 -7.82 -8.71 0.46
N GLN A 55 -8.75 -9.56 0.02
CA GLN A 55 -8.51 -10.96 -0.35
C GLN A 55 -7.69 -11.09 -1.64
N GLU A 56 -7.82 -10.14 -2.57
CA GLU A 56 -7.01 -10.11 -3.79
C GLU A 56 -5.61 -9.62 -3.47
N LEU A 57 -5.52 -8.55 -2.69
CA LEU A 57 -4.25 -7.98 -2.24
C LEU A 57 -3.44 -8.96 -1.39
N GLU A 58 -4.09 -9.80 -0.57
CA GLU A 58 -3.43 -10.84 0.22
C GLU A 58 -2.60 -11.80 -0.62
N LYS A 59 -3.05 -12.12 -1.83
CA LYS A 59 -2.33 -13.04 -2.74
C LYS A 59 -1.06 -12.41 -3.31
N VAL A 60 -0.98 -11.08 -3.30
CA VAL A 60 0.12 -10.29 -3.89
C VAL A 60 1.07 -9.80 -2.80
N ALA A 61 0.53 -9.14 -1.78
CA ALA A 61 1.26 -8.52 -0.68
C ALA A 61 0.55 -8.83 0.66
N PRO A 62 0.68 -10.08 1.17
CA PRO A 62 0.01 -10.52 2.39
C PRO A 62 0.35 -9.68 3.63
N GLU A 63 1.53 -9.07 3.67
CA GLU A 63 1.97 -8.18 4.76
C GLU A 63 1.19 -6.88 4.88
N LEU A 64 0.40 -6.53 3.87
CA LEU A 64 -0.50 -5.37 3.90
C LEU A 64 -1.85 -5.70 4.53
N ILE A 65 -2.09 -6.96 4.89
CA ILE A 65 -3.39 -7.43 5.37
C ILE A 65 -3.37 -7.65 6.87
N TYR A 66 -4.38 -7.10 7.54
CA TYR A 66 -4.68 -7.38 8.94
C TYR A 66 -5.97 -8.19 9.02
N ASN A 67 -5.98 -9.22 9.87
CA ASN A 67 -7.22 -9.97 10.14
C ASN A 67 -7.90 -9.33 11.36
N GLU A 68 -9.11 -8.79 11.16
CA GLU A 68 -9.95 -8.17 12.18
C GLU A 68 -11.21 -9.01 12.40
N GLY A 69 -11.13 -9.98 13.31
CA GLY A 69 -12.20 -10.94 13.52
C GLY A 69 -12.48 -11.76 12.27
N GLU A 70 -13.70 -11.68 11.74
CA GLU A 70 -14.11 -12.37 10.51
C GLU A 70 -13.74 -11.61 9.22
N TYR A 71 -13.28 -10.36 9.35
CA TYR A 71 -12.99 -9.48 8.22
C TYR A 71 -11.49 -9.29 8.00
N LYS A 72 -11.12 -8.91 6.78
CA LYS A 72 -9.76 -8.50 6.41
C LYS A 72 -9.70 -6.99 6.23
N ALA A 73 -8.71 -6.36 6.83
CA ALA A 73 -8.40 -4.93 6.73
C ALA A 73 -7.08 -4.73 5.98
N VAL A 74 -6.90 -3.54 5.40
CA VAL A 74 -5.74 -3.19 4.56
C VAL A 74 -4.93 -2.06 5.19
N ALA A 75 -3.62 -2.23 5.24
CA ALA A 75 -2.62 -1.24 5.60
C ALA A 75 -2.43 -0.18 4.50
N TYR A 76 -3.46 0.64 4.23
CA TYR A 76 -3.45 1.57 3.09
C TYR A 76 -2.20 2.48 3.05
N GLY A 77 -1.74 2.98 4.20
CA GLY A 77 -0.54 3.82 4.26
C GLY A 77 0.74 3.10 3.84
N ASN A 78 0.80 1.77 3.99
CA ASN A 78 1.97 0.97 3.64
C ASN A 78 2.04 0.69 2.13
N ILE A 79 0.93 0.81 1.39
CA ILE A 79 0.91 0.70 -0.08
C ILE A 79 1.84 1.75 -0.70
N THR A 80 2.02 2.91 -0.07
CA THR A 80 2.93 3.96 -0.53
C THR A 80 4.37 3.47 -0.71
N GLY A 81 4.85 2.56 0.15
CA GLY A 81 6.19 1.98 0.01
C GLY A 81 6.36 1.20 -1.30
N TYR A 82 5.31 0.47 -1.70
CA TYR A 82 5.26 -0.25 -2.96
C TYR A 82 5.24 0.67 -4.17
N LEU A 83 4.43 1.74 -4.10
CA LEU A 83 4.34 2.74 -5.16
C LEU A 83 5.68 3.47 -5.36
N ILE A 84 6.43 3.75 -4.29
CA ILE A 84 7.76 4.38 -4.37
C ILE A 84 8.72 3.51 -5.18
N GLU A 85 8.81 2.21 -4.87
CA GLU A 85 9.72 1.31 -5.59
C GLU A 85 9.26 1.11 -7.03
N ALA A 86 7.95 0.95 -7.28
CA ALA A 86 7.43 0.85 -8.65
C ALA A 86 7.77 2.07 -9.52
N ILE A 87 7.71 3.29 -8.96
CA ILE A 87 8.11 4.51 -9.67
C ILE A 87 9.60 4.52 -9.99
N LYS A 88 10.45 4.01 -9.08
CA LYS A 88 11.89 3.89 -9.33
C LYS A 88 12.17 2.88 -10.43
N ASP A 89 11.52 1.72 -10.39
CA ASP A 89 11.64 0.68 -11.42
C ASP A 89 11.24 1.24 -12.79
N LEU A 90 10.09 1.93 -12.88
CA LEU A 90 9.64 2.60 -14.11
C LEU A 90 10.64 3.66 -14.61
N LYS A 91 11.23 4.43 -13.70
CA LYS A 91 12.24 5.44 -14.06
C LYS A 91 13.49 4.76 -14.64
N GLU A 92 13.94 3.66 -14.05
CA GLU A 92 15.09 2.90 -14.55
C GLU A 92 14.82 2.37 -15.96
N GLU A 93 13.66 1.74 -16.19
CA GLU A 93 13.27 1.25 -17.51
C GLU A 93 13.23 2.38 -18.56
N ILE A 94 12.69 3.55 -18.20
CA ILE A 94 12.68 4.73 -19.09
C ILE A 94 14.08 5.17 -19.48
N GLU A 95 15.02 5.21 -18.54
CA GLU A 95 16.40 5.62 -18.82
C GLU A 95 17.14 4.58 -19.67
N GLU A 96 16.90 3.28 -19.45
CA GLU A 96 17.41 2.22 -20.32
C GLU A 96 16.89 2.36 -21.77
N LEU A 97 15.58 2.60 -21.93
CA LEU A 97 14.97 2.78 -23.24
C LEU A 97 15.52 4.01 -23.97
N LYS A 98 15.72 5.13 -23.27
CA LYS A 98 16.33 6.34 -23.85
C LYS A 98 17.76 6.12 -24.30
N ASN A 99 18.54 5.34 -23.56
CA ASN A 99 19.93 5.04 -23.90
C ASN A 99 20.05 4.11 -25.12
N LYS A 100 19.06 3.23 -25.37
CA LYS A 100 19.01 2.39 -26.58
C LYS A 100 18.65 3.15 -27.86
N ILE A 101 18.04 4.34 -27.72
CA ILE A 101 17.64 5.20 -28.86
C ILE A 101 18.75 6.20 -29.22
N LYS A 102 19.74 6.40 -28.34
CA LYS A 102 20.96 7.19 -28.63
C LYS A 102 21.97 6.39 -29.43
#